data_AF-Q9K2I4-F1
#
_entry.id   AF-Q9K2I4-F1
#
_cell.length_a   1.000
_cell.length_b   1.000
_cell.length_c   1.000
_cell.angle_alpha   90.00
_cell.angle_beta   90.00
_cell.angle_gamma   90.00
#
_symmetry.space_group_name_H-M   'P 1'
#
loop_
_entity.id
_entity.type
_entity.pdbx_description
1 polymer ?
#
loop_
_entity_poly.entity_id
_entity_poly.type
_entity_poly.pdbx_seq_one_letter_code
_entity_poly.pdbx_strand_id
1 'polypeptide(L)'
;QRQLEKELIKKNKLNTYIAGLSKSNSSFNEHIKELQNKHNKIDEEFFEDLEEMLIMSDISIKLVQIIINECKKEVRNENITDPKLINEIIADKLFTIYTSNSVVDTTLNIKDNMLNV
;
A
#
# COMPACT_ATOMS: atom_id res chain seq x y z
N GLN A 1 15.28 -1.18 33.19
CA GLN A 1 15.63 0.11 32.57
C GLN A 1 16.10 -0.04 31.12
N ARG A 2 17.15 -0.82 30.82
CA ARG A 2 17.73 -0.93 29.45
C ARG A 2 16.82 -1.49 28.34
N GLN A 3 15.83 -2.34 28.66
CA GLN A 3 14.83 -2.82 27.69
C GLN A 3 13.78 -1.75 27.36
N LEU A 4 13.38 -0.96 28.36
CA LEU A 4 12.37 0.09 28.20
C LEU A 4 12.88 1.21 27.28
N GLU A 5 14.15 1.59 27.40
CA GLU A 5 14.81 2.53 26.49
C GLU A 5 14.85 2.03 25.05
N LYS A 6 15.16 0.74 24.83
CA LYS A 6 15.19 0.15 23.48
C LYS A 6 13.80 0.17 22.82
N GLU A 7 12.76 -0.17 23.56
CA GLU A 7 11.36 -0.09 23.09
C GLU A 7 10.95 1.35 22.77
N LEU A 8 11.30 2.31 23.63
CA LEU A 8 11.05 3.74 23.39
C LEU A 8 11.75 4.26 22.12
N ILE A 9 13.03 3.91 21.92
CA ILE A 9 13.79 4.29 20.73
C ILE A 9 13.19 3.65 19.47
N LYS A 10 12.80 2.38 19.53
CA LYS A 10 12.14 1.69 18.41
C LYS A 10 10.80 2.35 18.07
N LYS A 11 9.99 2.67 19.09
CA LYS A 11 8.71 3.37 18.94
C LYS A 11 8.88 4.76 18.33
N ASN A 12 9.86 5.53 18.78
CA ASN A 12 10.15 6.85 18.21
C ASN A 12 10.61 6.76 16.75
N LYS A 13 11.50 5.81 16.42
CA LYS A 13 11.90 5.56 15.02
C LYS A 13 10.71 5.19 14.14
N LEU A 14 9.82 4.32 14.62
CA LEU A 14 8.60 3.95 13.92
C LEU A 14 7.69 5.16 13.70
N ASN A 15 7.49 6.00 14.71
CA ASN A 15 6.68 7.22 14.59
C ASN A 15 7.26 8.20 13.56
N THR A 16 8.58 8.40 13.56
CA THR A 16 9.25 9.24 12.55
C THR A 16 9.09 8.67 11.14
N TYR A 17 9.20 7.35 10.98
CA TYR A 17 8.97 6.69 9.70
C TYR A 17 7.53 6.86 9.21
N ILE A 18 6.53 6.61 10.07
CA ILE A 18 5.11 6.82 9.76
C ILE A 18 4.85 8.29 9.38
N ALA A 19 5.44 9.24 10.11
CA ALA A 19 5.32 10.66 9.79
C ALA A 19 5.92 11.01 8.42
N GLY A 20 7.06 10.39 8.06
CA GLY A 20 7.67 10.54 6.73
C GLY A 20 6.79 10.01 5.59
N LEU A 21 6.01 8.95 5.84
CA LEU A 21 5.08 8.36 4.87
C LEU A 21 3.68 9.01 4.87
N SER A 22 3.38 9.89 5.81
CA SER A 22 2.03 10.43 6.02
C SER A 22 1.42 11.04 4.76
N LYS A 23 2.22 11.77 3.96
CA LYS A 23 1.76 12.43 2.72
C LYS A 23 1.40 11.44 1.63
N SER A 24 2.22 10.42 1.40
CA SER A 24 1.92 9.37 0.41
C SER A 24 0.70 8.56 0.83
N ASN A 25 0.58 8.26 2.13
CA ASN A 25 -0.58 7.57 2.68
C ASN A 25 -1.87 8.39 2.55
N SER A 26 -1.83 9.70 2.82
CA SER A 26 -3.03 10.55 2.66
C SER A 26 -3.46 10.62 1.19
N SER A 27 -2.52 10.85 0.28
CA SER A 27 -2.77 10.87 -1.16
C SER A 27 -3.38 9.56 -1.63
N PHE A 28 -2.77 8.42 -1.30
CA PHE A 28 -3.27 7.11 -1.69
C PHE A 28 -4.70 6.85 -1.19
N ASN A 29 -5.00 7.20 0.07
CA ASN A 29 -6.34 7.05 0.63
C ASN A 29 -7.38 7.98 -0.03
N GLU A 30 -6.99 9.17 -0.47
CA GLU A 30 -7.87 10.09 -1.20
C GLU A 30 -8.27 9.49 -2.56
N HIS A 31 -7.29 9.02 -3.35
CA HIS A 31 -7.57 8.42 -4.65
C HIS A 31 -8.44 7.16 -4.55
N ILE A 32 -8.19 6.34 -3.52
CA ILE A 32 -9.02 5.17 -3.22
C ILE A 32 -10.47 5.58 -2.91
N LYS A 33 -10.69 6.64 -2.13
CA LYS A 33 -12.05 7.13 -1.86
C LYS A 33 -12.73 7.67 -3.12
N GLU A 34 -11.98 8.35 -3.97
CA GLU A 34 -12.48 8.83 -5.25
C GLU A 34 -12.92 7.66 -6.14
N LEU A 35 -12.09 6.62 -6.24
CA LEU A 35 -12.41 5.38 -6.95
C LEU A 35 -13.71 4.75 -6.41
N GLN A 36 -13.84 4.64 -5.09
CA GLN A 36 -15.05 4.09 -4.45
C GLN A 36 -16.32 4.93 -4.68
N ASN A 37 -16.17 6.25 -4.80
CA ASN A 37 -17.32 7.14 -5.01
C ASN A 37 -17.71 7.23 -6.50
N LYS A 38 -16.76 7.06 -7.41
CA LYS A 38 -16.98 7.05 -8.86
C LYS A 38 -17.72 5.78 -9.31
N HIS A 39 -17.47 4.66 -8.63
CA HIS A 39 -17.96 3.35 -9.02
C HIS A 39 -19.02 2.79 -8.08
N ASN A 40 -20.09 2.24 -8.64
CA ASN A 40 -21.16 1.58 -7.88
C ASN A 40 -21.03 0.04 -7.84
N LYS A 41 -20.12 -0.51 -8.64
CA LYS A 41 -19.85 -1.95 -8.77
C LYS A 41 -18.39 -2.17 -9.16
N ILE A 42 -17.90 -3.37 -8.91
CA ILE A 42 -16.55 -3.77 -9.30
C ILE A 42 -16.61 -4.39 -10.71
N ASP A 43 -16.32 -3.60 -11.74
CA ASP A 43 -16.28 -4.01 -13.14
C ASP A 43 -14.93 -3.70 -13.80
N GLU A 44 -14.83 -3.82 -15.13
CA GLU A 44 -13.57 -3.59 -15.84
C GLU A 44 -13.12 -2.13 -15.75
N GLU A 45 -14.06 -1.17 -15.82
CA GLU A 45 -13.76 0.28 -15.68
C GLU A 45 -13.20 0.59 -14.28
N PHE A 46 -13.74 -0.04 -13.24
CA PHE A 46 -13.19 0.05 -11.89
C PHE A 46 -11.72 -0.41 -11.84
N PHE A 47 -11.37 -1.52 -12.50
CA PHE A 47 -10.01 -2.04 -12.48
C PHE A 47 -9.04 -1.21 -13.34
N GLU A 48 -9.50 -0.60 -14.43
CA GLU A 48 -8.71 0.33 -15.24
C GLU A 48 -8.33 1.59 -14.43
N ASP A 49 -9.30 2.21 -13.75
CA ASP A 49 -9.03 3.36 -12.88
C ASP A 49 -8.10 2.98 -11.71
N LEU A 50 -8.26 1.78 -11.14
CA LEU A 50 -7.37 1.27 -10.09
C LEU A 50 -5.93 1.06 -10.60
N GLU A 51 -5.77 0.55 -11.82
CA GLU A 51 -4.47 0.39 -12.47
C GLU A 51 -3.77 1.73 -12.67
N GLU A 52 -4.47 2.73 -13.20
CA GLU A 52 -3.95 4.09 -13.37
C GLU A 52 -3.48 4.67 -12.03
N MET A 53 -4.30 4.55 -10.98
CA MET A 53 -3.96 5.03 -9.64
C MET A 53 -2.68 4.37 -9.08
N LEU A 54 -2.52 3.06 -9.26
CA LEU A 54 -1.35 2.34 -8.78
C LEU A 54 -0.09 2.74 -9.57
N ILE A 55 -0.20 2.96 -10.88
CA ILE A 55 0.92 3.46 -11.71
C ILE A 55 1.35 4.87 -11.25
N MET A 56 0.40 5.74 -10.92
CA MET A 56 0.68 7.09 -10.39
C MET A 56 1.33 7.08 -9.00
N SER A 57 1.26 5.96 -8.27
CA SER A 57 1.80 5.78 -6.92
C SER A 57 3.24 5.28 -6.89
N ASP A 58 4.01 5.50 -7.97
CA ASP A 58 5.39 5.02 -8.16
C ASP A 58 5.53 3.49 -8.13
N ILE A 59 4.48 2.74 -8.46
CA ILE A 59 4.52 1.27 -8.56
C ILE A 59 4.86 0.88 -10.01
N SER A 60 5.83 -0.03 -10.17
CA SER A 60 6.22 -0.54 -11.49
C SER A 60 5.04 -1.22 -12.20
N ILE A 61 4.84 -0.93 -13.49
CA ILE A 61 3.76 -1.50 -14.33
C ILE A 61 3.65 -3.02 -14.16
N LYS A 62 4.79 -3.73 -14.16
CA LYS A 62 4.82 -5.19 -13.97
C LYS A 62 4.19 -5.62 -12.63
N LEU A 63 4.44 -4.88 -11.55
CA LEU A 63 3.84 -5.16 -10.24
C LEU A 63 2.36 -4.79 -10.24
N VAL A 64 1.98 -3.65 -10.85
CA VAL A 64 0.58 -3.24 -10.96
C VAL A 64 -0.25 -4.33 -11.65
N GLN A 65 0.22 -4.87 -12.78
CA GLN A 65 -0.46 -5.96 -13.48
C GLN A 65 -0.67 -7.20 -12.59
N ILE A 66 0.33 -7.55 -11.77
CA ILE A 66 0.22 -8.67 -10.83
C ILE A 66 -0.83 -8.35 -9.76
N ILE A 67 -0.78 -7.15 -9.17
CA ILE A 67 -1.74 -6.70 -8.15
C ILE A 67 -3.17 -6.73 -8.69
N ILE A 68 -3.42 -6.14 -9.86
CA ILE A 68 -4.75 -6.10 -10.48
C ILE A 68 -5.27 -7.51 -10.76
N ASN A 69 -4.44 -8.40 -11.28
CA ASN A 69 -4.85 -9.79 -11.56
C ASN A 69 -5.22 -10.55 -10.28
N GLU A 70 -4.44 -10.38 -9.20
CA GLU A 70 -4.74 -11.02 -7.92
C GLU A 70 -5.97 -10.41 -7.24
N CYS A 71 -6.17 -9.09 -7.33
CA CYS A 71 -7.40 -8.43 -6.88
C CYS A 71 -8.62 -8.95 -7.66
N LYS A 72 -8.54 -9.06 -9.00
CA LYS A 72 -9.62 -9.62 -9.85
C LYS A 72 -9.94 -11.06 -9.46
N LYS A 73 -8.94 -11.89 -9.15
CA LYS A 73 -9.16 -13.25 -8.64
C LYS A 73 -9.89 -13.24 -7.30
N GLU A 74 -9.42 -12.44 -6.34
CA GLU A 74 -10.00 -12.42 -5.00
C GLU A 74 -11.46 -11.97 -5.02
N VAL A 75 -11.77 -10.90 -5.75
CA VAL A 75 -13.13 -10.40 -5.95
C VAL A 75 -14.05 -11.49 -6.49
N ARG A 76 -13.57 -12.32 -7.43
CA ARG A 76 -14.32 -13.45 -7.98
C ARG A 76 -14.48 -14.59 -6.98
N ASN A 77 -13.44 -14.90 -6.20
CA ASN A 77 -13.47 -15.98 -5.21
C ASN A 77 -14.44 -15.66 -4.06
N GLU A 78 -14.39 -14.43 -3.56
CA GLU A 78 -15.19 -13.97 -2.42
C GLU A 78 -16.55 -13.38 -2.83
N ASN A 79 -16.86 -13.34 -4.14
CA ASN A 79 -18.09 -12.76 -4.71
C ASN A 79 -18.34 -11.33 -4.25
N ILE A 80 -17.29 -10.51 -4.24
CA ILE A 80 -17.36 -9.14 -3.76
C ILE A 80 -17.94 -8.26 -4.86
N THR A 81 -19.01 -7.56 -4.52
CA THR A 81 -19.70 -6.67 -5.47
C THR A 81 -19.64 -5.20 -5.05
N ASP A 82 -19.36 -4.93 -3.77
CA ASP A 82 -19.30 -3.57 -3.22
C ASP A 82 -17.87 -3.01 -3.32
N PRO A 83 -17.65 -1.92 -4.09
CA PRO A 83 -16.36 -1.23 -4.17
C PRO A 83 -15.81 -0.78 -2.80
N LYS A 84 -16.66 -0.63 -1.77
CA LYS A 84 -16.18 -0.24 -0.44
C LYS A 84 -15.31 -1.30 0.23
N LEU A 85 -15.48 -2.58 -0.14
CA LEU A 85 -14.74 -3.70 0.41
C LEU A 85 -13.39 -3.93 -0.29
N ILE A 86 -13.13 -3.27 -1.42
CA ILE A 86 -11.92 -3.49 -2.22
C ILE A 86 -10.64 -3.00 -1.54
N ASN A 87 -10.73 -2.07 -0.60
CA ASN A 87 -9.56 -1.46 0.05
C ASN A 87 -8.75 -2.47 0.83
N GLU A 88 -9.43 -3.33 1.59
CA GLU A 88 -8.78 -4.35 2.38
C GLU A 88 -8.08 -5.37 1.47
N ILE A 89 -8.71 -5.72 0.35
CA ILE A 89 -8.14 -6.62 -0.67
C ILE A 89 -6.89 -5.99 -1.29
N ILE A 90 -6.96 -4.74 -1.73
CA ILE A 90 -5.82 -4.05 -2.35
C ILE A 90 -4.65 -3.99 -1.37
N ALA A 91 -4.90 -3.60 -0.12
CA ALA A 91 -3.87 -3.54 0.91
C ALA A 91 -3.24 -4.90 1.19
N ASP A 92 -4.06 -5.96 1.29
CA ASP A 92 -3.61 -7.34 1.48
C ASP A 92 -2.76 -7.85 0.30
N LYS A 93 -3.20 -7.60 -0.94
CA LYS A 93 -2.45 -8.04 -2.13
C LYS A 93 -1.16 -7.28 -2.31
N LEU A 94 -1.15 -5.97 -2.06
CA LEU A 94 0.08 -5.18 -2.00
C LEU A 94 1.05 -5.81 -0.99
N PHE A 95 0.63 -6.00 0.26
CA PHE A 95 1.47 -6.58 1.30
C PHE A 95 2.00 -7.97 0.92
N THR A 96 1.14 -8.86 0.46
CA THR A 96 1.50 -10.22 0.06
C THR A 96 2.52 -10.22 -1.08
N ILE A 97 2.34 -9.39 -2.11
CA ILE A 97 3.24 -9.33 -3.26
C ILE A 97 4.61 -8.76 -2.85
N TYR A 98 4.66 -7.72 -2.02
CA TYR A 98 5.91 -7.13 -1.55
C TYR A 98 6.69 -8.07 -0.61
N THR A 99 5.99 -8.81 0.25
CA THR A 99 6.61 -9.77 1.19
C THR A 99 7.04 -11.06 0.52
N SER A 100 6.32 -11.52 -0.51
CA SER A 100 6.67 -12.74 -1.25
C SER A 100 7.98 -12.58 -2.04
N ASN A 101 8.36 -11.35 -2.40
CA ASN A 101 9.51 -11.06 -3.24
C ASN A 101 10.79 -10.63 -2.47
N SER A 102 10.78 -10.56 -1.13
CA SER A 102 11.97 -10.09 -0.39
C SER A 102 12.06 -10.58 1.07
N VAL A 103 13.29 -10.79 1.55
CA VAL A 103 13.58 -10.66 2.99
C VAL A 103 13.39 -9.18 3.31
N VAL A 104 12.28 -8.83 3.94
CA VAL A 104 11.93 -7.43 4.21
C VAL A 104 12.86 -6.89 5.29
N ASP A 105 13.96 -6.27 4.89
CA ASP A 105 14.77 -5.46 5.79
C ASP A 105 14.10 -4.10 5.98
N THR A 106 13.38 -3.95 7.09
CA THR A 106 12.72 -2.68 7.47
C THR A 106 13.70 -1.65 8.07
N THR A 107 15.01 -1.92 8.09
CA THR A 107 15.97 -0.98 8.65
C THR A 107 16.25 0.17 7.67
N LEU A 108 15.99 1.40 8.12
CA LEU A 108 16.36 2.59 7.37
C LEU A 108 17.85 2.85 7.57
N ASN A 109 18.62 2.91 6.48
CA ASN A 109 20.02 3.32 6.49
C ASN A 109 20.13 4.84 6.59
N ILE A 110 19.83 5.38 7.77
CA ILE A 110 19.93 6.81 8.05
C ILE A 110 21.37 7.11 8.44
N LYS A 111 22.07 7.89 7.62
CA LYS A 111 23.40 8.42 7.94
C LYS A 111 23.28 9.91 8.25
N ASP A 112 23.82 10.33 9.39
CA ASP A 112 23.85 11.75 9.74
C ASP A 112 24.60 12.56 8.68
N ASN A 113 24.06 13.73 8.33
CA ASN A 113 24.64 14.69 7.40
C ASN A 113 24.80 14.24 5.94
N MET A 114 24.11 13.17 5.52
CA MET A 114 24.04 12.78 4.11
C MET A 114 22.60 12.69 3.63
N LEU A 115 22.41 12.96 2.33
CA LEU A 115 21.16 12.65 1.65
C LEU A 115 20.98 11.13 1.64
N ASN A 116 19.88 10.67 2.21
CA ASN A 116 19.42 9.30 2.03
C ASN A 116 18.76 9.26 0.65
N VAL A 117 19.55 8.91 -0.37
CA VAL A 117 19.06 8.58 -1.73
C VAL A 117 18.80 7.09 -1.85
#